data_AF-A0A5N9B2E0-F1
#
_entry.id   AF-A0A5N9B2E0-F1
#
_cell.length_a   1.000
_cell.length_b   1.000
_cell.length_c   1.000
_cell.angle_alpha   90.00
_cell.angle_beta   90.00
_cell.angle_gamma   90.00
#
_symmetry.space_group_name_H-M   'P 1'
#
loop_
_entity.id
_entity.type
_entity.pdbx_description
1 polymer ?
#
loop_
_entity_poly.entity_id
_entity_poly.type
_entity_poly.pdbx_seq_one_letter_code
_entity_poly.pdbx_strand_id
1 'polypeptide(L)'
;MLTVKEAWATLDAKDVHPQTPDYSHINPDIIVEDTIKLRFDQIYIDDAQGNTARMVDGTDQKAGVDNQHILDLTESFSSGVILTEPLPALQIPKKPENCHLHFTHNLKYGFGRSLTIKGMGADGWFFHVIRYKKGSPSYLKYGSDLTQDDWDGVTLSENEYLPKSYNKHGNIIHVIKQQIARKSIPNTEEAIKARIDKYLPNRKGQSKSKIAQQVMESSDTPFKYAFWNDTKIDLWVDNHLDSDIPKYVSGGKWDEKREMWGYSSSINGLSRTYGQAIRKYAQTGFKSYVILHFGNPSARVPMISKRLNGIEEYCTLRSEYAEVYGKNVEVLKVMGAMPQVNMDSDGNKVDKWDCLVELKIPKFKRLDKSLSYEDTPVSPAVKYKIDEKLGLLPNNGYNTSELERKGLEVADRTGRLKKLQYA
;
A
#
# COMPACT_ATOMS: atom_id res chain seq x y z
N MET A 1 -38.13 -10.32 30.30
CA MET A 1 -36.68 -10.01 30.28
C MET A 1 -36.34 -9.24 31.54
N LEU A 2 -35.13 -9.38 32.06
CA LEU A 2 -34.69 -8.62 33.23
C LEU A 2 -34.47 -7.16 32.84
N THR A 3 -34.89 -6.23 33.69
CA THR A 3 -34.45 -4.84 33.61
C THR A 3 -32.98 -4.74 34.01
N VAL A 4 -32.34 -3.60 33.69
CA VAL A 4 -30.95 -3.32 34.09
C VAL A 4 -30.76 -3.46 35.62
N LYS A 5 -31.68 -2.90 36.41
CA LYS A 5 -31.59 -2.93 37.88
C LYS A 5 -31.78 -4.33 38.44
N GLU A 6 -32.73 -5.09 37.91
CA GLU A 6 -32.95 -6.48 38.32
C GLU A 6 -31.75 -7.35 37.96
N ALA A 7 -31.22 -7.24 36.73
CA ALA A 7 -30.06 -8.00 36.30
C ALA A 7 -28.83 -7.73 37.18
N TRP A 8 -28.55 -6.46 37.50
CA TRP A 8 -27.49 -6.12 38.44
C TRP A 8 -27.73 -6.68 39.85
N ALA A 9 -28.97 -6.64 40.34
CA ALA A 9 -29.29 -7.07 41.70
C ALA A 9 -29.27 -8.60 41.87
N THR A 10 -29.67 -9.37 40.86
CA THR A 10 -29.95 -10.82 41.00
C THR A 10 -28.93 -11.74 40.35
N LEU A 11 -28.17 -11.28 39.35
CA LEU A 11 -27.23 -12.12 38.61
C LEU A 11 -25.80 -11.97 39.12
N ASP A 12 -25.05 -13.06 39.11
CA ASP A 12 -23.60 -13.06 39.30
C ASP A 12 -22.87 -13.13 37.96
N ALA A 13 -21.55 -12.88 37.97
CA ALA A 13 -20.74 -12.88 36.74
C ALA A 13 -20.78 -14.21 35.98
N LYS A 14 -20.92 -15.34 36.69
CA LYS A 14 -21.04 -16.69 36.12
C LYS A 14 -22.35 -16.91 35.35
N ASP A 15 -23.37 -16.09 35.61
CA ASP A 15 -24.68 -16.20 34.97
C ASP A 15 -24.75 -15.40 33.66
N VAL A 16 -23.65 -14.69 33.31
CA VAL A 16 -23.53 -13.82 32.14
C VAL A 16 -22.49 -14.41 31.19
N HIS A 17 -22.95 -14.82 30.00
CA HIS A 17 -22.14 -15.48 28.98
C HIS A 17 -22.05 -14.62 27.71
N PRO A 18 -21.28 -13.52 27.75
CA PRO A 18 -21.14 -12.61 26.62
C PRO A 18 -20.28 -13.24 25.52
N GLN A 19 -20.41 -12.72 24.31
CA GLN A 19 -19.43 -12.98 23.27
C GLN A 19 -18.06 -12.40 23.65
N THR A 20 -17.05 -13.28 23.78
CA THR A 20 -15.67 -12.87 24.01
C THR A 20 -15.03 -12.42 22.70
N PRO A 21 -14.59 -11.15 22.58
CA PRO A 21 -13.90 -10.68 21.38
C PRO A 21 -12.49 -11.28 21.27
N ASP A 22 -12.02 -11.47 20.03
CA ASP A 22 -10.64 -11.86 19.72
C ASP A 22 -9.86 -10.65 19.20
N TYR A 23 -8.72 -10.36 19.84
CA TYR A 23 -7.81 -9.28 19.49
C TYR A 23 -6.41 -9.78 19.09
N SER A 24 -6.27 -11.06 18.76
CA SER A 24 -5.01 -11.69 18.37
C SER A 24 -4.35 -11.05 17.13
N HIS A 25 -5.15 -10.46 16.23
CA HIS A 25 -4.68 -9.68 15.07
C HIS A 25 -4.02 -8.36 15.48
N ILE A 26 -4.38 -7.80 16.64
CA ILE A 26 -3.73 -6.60 17.21
C ILE A 26 -2.44 -7.00 17.91
N ASN A 27 -2.52 -7.95 18.84
CA ASN A 27 -1.34 -8.53 19.49
C ASN A 27 -1.73 -9.91 20.02
N PRO A 28 -1.03 -10.99 19.63
CA PRO A 28 -1.36 -12.35 20.06
C PRO A 28 -1.21 -12.58 21.57
N ASP A 29 -0.53 -11.67 22.28
CA ASP A 29 -0.36 -11.72 23.72
C ASP A 29 -1.57 -11.14 24.49
N ILE A 30 -2.51 -10.46 23.82
CA ILE A 30 -3.71 -9.91 24.45
C ILE A 30 -4.68 -11.05 24.77
N ILE A 31 -5.19 -11.04 26.00
CA ILE A 31 -6.28 -11.90 26.44
C ILE A 31 -7.44 -11.06 26.97
N VAL A 32 -8.65 -11.59 26.77
CA VAL A 32 -9.88 -11.11 27.39
C VAL A 32 -10.22 -12.08 28.49
N GLU A 33 -10.35 -11.57 29.71
CA GLU A 33 -10.63 -12.40 30.88
C GLU A 33 -12.11 -12.75 31.01
N ASP A 34 -12.36 -13.71 31.90
CA ASP A 34 -13.70 -14.04 32.33
C ASP A 34 -14.46 -12.81 32.83
N THR A 35 -15.77 -12.81 32.62
CA THR A 35 -16.67 -11.75 33.05
C THR A 35 -16.48 -11.45 34.54
N ILE A 36 -16.41 -10.18 34.88
CA ILE A 36 -16.44 -9.71 36.26
C ILE A 36 -17.66 -8.84 36.52
N LYS A 37 -18.16 -8.87 37.75
CA LYS A 37 -19.23 -7.99 38.24
C LYS A 37 -18.60 -6.91 39.11
N LEU A 38 -18.71 -5.64 38.72
CA LEU A 38 -17.99 -4.55 39.37
C LEU A 38 -18.86 -3.29 39.54
N ARG A 39 -18.69 -2.60 40.67
CA ARG A 39 -19.40 -1.35 40.96
C ARG A 39 -18.80 -0.18 40.20
N PHE A 40 -19.62 0.79 39.80
CA PHE A 40 -19.16 1.98 39.08
C PHE A 40 -18.27 2.90 39.92
N ASP A 41 -18.40 2.88 41.25
CA ASP A 41 -17.53 3.63 42.16
C ASP A 41 -16.09 3.08 42.22
N GLN A 42 -15.84 1.90 41.64
CA GLN A 42 -14.51 1.29 41.51
C GLN A 42 -13.87 1.55 40.14
N ILE A 43 -14.60 2.16 39.21
CA ILE A 43 -14.19 2.34 37.81
C ILE A 43 -14.01 3.83 37.51
N TYR A 44 -12.82 4.19 37.04
CA TYR A 44 -12.59 5.49 36.44
C TYR A 44 -13.20 5.53 35.04
N ILE A 45 -14.19 6.40 34.86
CA ILE A 45 -14.88 6.64 33.57
C ILE A 45 -14.55 8.06 33.12
N ASP A 46 -13.56 8.17 32.24
CA ASP A 46 -13.19 9.43 31.61
C ASP A 46 -13.86 9.56 30.24
N ASP A 47 -15.09 10.07 30.23
CA ASP A 47 -15.84 10.29 29.00
C ASP A 47 -15.36 11.53 28.22
N ALA A 48 -14.51 12.37 28.81
CA ALA A 48 -14.01 13.58 28.16
C ALA A 48 -12.79 13.30 27.28
N GLN A 49 -11.85 12.51 27.78
CA GLN A 49 -10.55 12.24 27.14
C GLN A 49 -10.23 10.75 27.02
N GLY A 50 -10.88 9.89 27.81
CA GLY A 50 -10.61 8.44 27.83
C GLY A 50 -11.13 7.69 26.61
N ASN A 51 -12.07 8.27 25.86
CA ASN A 51 -12.65 7.68 24.65
C ASN A 51 -11.85 8.05 23.39
N THR A 52 -10.57 7.67 23.36
CA THR A 52 -9.60 8.09 22.34
C THR A 52 -10.01 7.74 20.90
N ALA A 53 -10.73 6.64 20.70
CA ALA A 53 -11.26 6.21 19.41
C ALA A 53 -12.48 7.02 18.91
N ARG A 54 -13.00 7.95 19.73
CA ARG A 54 -14.17 8.79 19.38
C ARG A 54 -13.88 10.29 19.31
N MET A 55 -12.62 10.70 19.49
CA MET A 55 -12.19 12.09 19.33
C MET A 55 -12.49 12.60 17.90
N VAL A 56 -13.18 13.73 17.79
CA VAL A 56 -13.59 14.34 16.50
C VAL A 56 -12.58 15.41 16.08
N ASP A 57 -12.19 15.37 14.80
CA ASP A 57 -11.51 16.46 14.07
C ASP A 57 -10.25 17.07 14.72
N GLY A 58 -9.52 16.30 15.52
CA GLY A 58 -8.24 16.75 16.10
C GLY A 58 -8.35 17.97 17.01
N THR A 59 -9.56 18.28 17.49
CA THR A 59 -9.79 19.25 18.56
C THR A 59 -10.18 18.48 19.82
N ASP A 60 -9.83 18.98 20.99
CA ASP A 60 -10.25 18.43 22.29
C ASP A 60 -11.78 18.53 22.53
N GLN A 61 -12.58 18.76 21.48
CA GLN A 61 -14.02 18.89 21.58
C GLN A 61 -14.72 17.52 21.49
N LYS A 62 -15.09 17.05 22.68
CA LYS A 62 -16.06 16.01 23.03
C LYS A 62 -15.84 14.63 22.38
N ALA A 63 -14.97 13.85 23.02
CA ALA A 63 -15.03 12.38 23.07
C ALA A 63 -16.29 11.85 23.79
N GLY A 64 -17.06 12.75 24.39
CA GLY A 64 -18.23 12.45 25.21
C GLY A 64 -19.32 11.77 24.42
N VAL A 65 -20.04 10.90 25.11
CA VAL A 65 -21.14 10.17 24.51
C VAL A 65 -22.23 11.16 24.09
N ASP A 66 -22.69 11.03 22.84
CA ASP A 66 -23.78 11.84 22.31
C ASP A 66 -25.09 11.58 23.09
N ASN A 67 -25.82 12.65 23.42
CA ASN A 67 -27.09 12.56 24.14
C ASN A 67 -28.11 11.71 23.38
N GLN A 68 -28.14 11.79 22.05
CA GLN A 68 -29.02 10.94 21.25
C GLN A 68 -28.65 9.46 21.41
N HIS A 69 -27.35 9.14 21.45
CA HIS A 69 -26.89 7.78 21.68
C HIS A 69 -27.27 7.24 23.07
N ILE A 70 -27.25 8.08 24.11
CA ILE A 70 -27.74 7.71 25.45
C ILE A 70 -29.25 7.43 25.43
N LEU A 71 -30.04 8.23 24.71
CA LEU A 71 -31.48 8.01 24.58
C LEU A 71 -31.78 6.69 23.86
N ASP A 72 -31.12 6.43 22.73
CA ASP A 72 -31.27 5.19 21.97
C ASP A 72 -30.90 3.96 22.82
N LEU A 73 -29.81 4.05 23.60
CA LEU A 73 -29.41 2.98 24.53
C LEU A 73 -30.41 2.81 25.67
N THR A 74 -30.99 3.89 26.18
CA THR A 74 -32.00 3.85 27.25
C THR A 74 -33.24 3.13 26.76
N GLU A 75 -33.72 3.45 25.56
CA GLU A 75 -34.85 2.78 24.92
C GLU A 75 -34.53 1.28 24.69
N SER A 76 -33.34 0.97 24.17
CA SER A 76 -32.88 -0.40 23.98
C SER A 76 -32.90 -1.20 25.29
N PHE A 77 -32.33 -0.66 26.37
CA PHE A 77 -32.28 -1.34 27.67
C PHE A 77 -33.64 -1.39 28.37
N SER A 78 -34.56 -0.47 28.07
CA SER A 78 -35.93 -0.49 28.61
C SER A 78 -36.73 -1.71 28.14
N SER A 79 -36.39 -2.25 26.95
CA SER A 79 -36.97 -3.49 26.42
C SER A 79 -36.45 -4.76 27.10
N GLY A 80 -35.43 -4.63 27.96
CA GLY A 80 -34.76 -5.72 28.65
C GLY A 80 -33.30 -5.89 28.25
N VAL A 81 -32.48 -6.45 29.13
CA VAL A 81 -31.04 -6.61 28.88
C VAL A 81 -30.72 -7.91 28.15
N ILE A 82 -29.81 -7.82 27.17
CA ILE A 82 -29.29 -8.96 26.43
C ILE A 82 -27.91 -9.33 27.01
N LEU A 83 -27.85 -10.45 27.75
CA LEU A 83 -26.66 -10.86 28.50
C LEU A 83 -25.60 -11.58 27.66
N THR A 84 -25.89 -11.82 26.38
CA THR A 84 -24.97 -12.45 25.42
C THR A 84 -24.20 -11.42 24.58
N GLU A 85 -24.53 -10.13 24.67
CA GLU A 85 -23.82 -9.08 23.94
C GLU A 85 -22.40 -8.85 24.49
N PRO A 86 -21.46 -8.40 23.64
CA PRO A 86 -20.10 -8.07 24.08
C PRO A 86 -20.12 -7.04 25.22
N LEU A 87 -19.45 -7.29 26.34
CA LEU A 87 -19.47 -6.36 27.48
C LEU A 87 -18.53 -5.16 27.28
N PRO A 88 -18.73 -4.05 28.02
CA PRO A 88 -17.70 -3.00 28.14
C PRO A 88 -16.39 -3.57 28.72
N ALA A 89 -15.25 -2.98 28.36
CA ALA A 89 -13.95 -3.47 28.81
C ALA A 89 -13.21 -2.50 29.72
N LEU A 90 -12.51 -3.10 30.67
CA LEU A 90 -11.70 -2.46 31.70
C LEU A 90 -10.22 -2.80 31.53
N GLN A 91 -9.38 -1.87 31.98
CA GLN A 91 -7.99 -2.13 32.33
C GLN A 91 -7.86 -2.16 33.85
N ILE A 92 -7.04 -3.08 34.37
CA ILE A 92 -6.53 -3.04 35.75
C ILE A 92 -5.09 -2.51 35.69
N PRO A 93 -4.84 -1.23 36.03
CA PRO A 93 -3.49 -0.69 36.01
C PRO A 93 -2.60 -1.41 37.02
N LYS A 94 -1.38 -1.79 36.61
CA LYS A 94 -0.40 -2.43 37.52
C LYS A 94 0.10 -1.47 38.60
N LYS A 95 0.10 -0.19 38.29
CA LYS A 95 0.66 0.89 39.09
C LYS A 95 -0.48 1.73 39.67
N PRO A 96 -0.64 1.81 41.01
CA PRO A 96 -1.69 2.60 41.63
C PRO A 96 -1.66 4.07 41.21
N GLU A 97 -0.48 4.62 40.87
CA GLU A 97 -0.32 5.98 40.36
C GLU A 97 -0.96 6.21 38.97
N ASN A 98 -1.24 5.13 38.23
CA ASN A 98 -1.97 5.17 36.95
C ASN A 98 -3.48 5.00 37.12
N CYS A 99 -3.94 4.73 38.34
CA CYS A 99 -5.34 4.83 38.69
C CYS A 99 -5.64 6.27 39.09
N HIS A 100 -6.70 6.85 38.53
CA HIS A 100 -7.11 8.17 38.92
C HIS A 100 -7.68 8.12 40.35
N LEU A 101 -7.10 8.89 41.28
CA LEU A 101 -7.54 9.04 42.68
C LEU A 101 -7.59 7.73 43.50
N HIS A 102 -8.70 6.99 43.39
CA HIS A 102 -9.08 5.86 44.25
C HIS A 102 -9.66 4.67 43.46
N PHE A 103 -9.77 4.80 42.13
CA PHE A 103 -10.37 3.76 41.30
C PHE A 103 -9.41 2.57 41.16
N THR A 104 -9.95 1.37 41.01
CA THR A 104 -9.16 0.15 40.83
C THR A 104 -9.08 -0.28 39.36
N HIS A 105 -9.99 0.25 38.54
CA HIS A 105 -10.13 -0.09 37.12
C HIS A 105 -10.33 1.18 36.29
N ASN A 106 -9.88 1.16 35.04
CA ASN A 106 -10.13 2.22 34.07
C ASN A 106 -11.01 1.69 32.94
N LEU A 107 -12.11 2.39 32.62
CA LEU A 107 -12.94 2.07 31.47
C LEU A 107 -12.20 2.41 30.17
N LYS A 108 -12.19 1.46 29.22
CA LYS A 108 -11.47 1.61 27.94
C LYS A 108 -12.37 1.63 26.73
N TYR A 109 -13.51 0.94 26.78
CA TYR A 109 -14.59 1.15 25.84
C TYR A 109 -15.94 0.78 26.46
N GLY A 110 -17.03 1.22 25.82
CA GLY A 110 -18.39 1.05 26.33
C GLY A 110 -18.83 2.17 27.27
N PHE A 111 -18.29 3.39 27.07
CA PHE A 111 -18.66 4.62 27.79
C PHE A 111 -20.18 4.86 27.78
N GLY A 112 -20.79 4.89 26.59
CA GLY A 112 -22.24 5.14 26.47
C GLY A 112 -23.11 4.13 27.19
N ARG A 113 -22.75 2.85 27.10
CA ARG A 113 -23.46 1.78 27.82
C ARG A 113 -23.31 1.93 29.34
N SER A 114 -22.09 2.19 29.81
CA SER A 114 -21.81 2.36 31.24
C SER A 114 -22.55 3.56 31.83
N LEU A 115 -22.56 4.70 31.12
CA LEU A 115 -23.30 5.89 31.54
C LEU A 115 -24.81 5.68 31.52
N THR A 116 -25.34 4.99 30.49
CA THR A 116 -26.77 4.68 30.40
C THR A 116 -27.21 3.76 31.53
N ILE A 117 -26.49 2.66 31.77
CA ILE A 117 -26.79 1.69 32.82
C ILE A 117 -26.76 2.35 34.20
N LYS A 118 -25.77 3.22 34.46
CA LYS A 118 -25.71 4.04 35.68
C LYS A 118 -26.89 4.99 35.79
N GLY A 119 -27.26 5.66 34.70
CA GLY A 119 -28.42 6.57 34.63
C GLY A 119 -29.77 5.87 34.87
N MET A 120 -29.85 4.58 34.52
CA MET A 120 -31.01 3.72 34.80
C MET A 120 -31.04 3.17 36.24
N GLY A 121 -30.09 3.56 37.09
CA GLY A 121 -30.12 3.29 38.54
C GLY A 121 -29.47 1.99 38.98
N ALA A 122 -28.57 1.40 38.19
CA ALA A 122 -27.69 0.32 38.64
C ALA A 122 -26.38 0.88 39.23
N ASP A 123 -25.92 0.28 40.34
CA ASP A 123 -24.69 0.68 41.03
C ASP A 123 -23.41 0.13 40.37
N GLY A 124 -23.56 -0.78 39.41
CA GLY A 124 -22.47 -1.43 38.71
C GLY A 124 -22.95 -2.22 37.50
N TRP A 125 -22.03 -2.93 36.86
CA TRP A 125 -22.35 -3.79 35.72
C TRP A 125 -21.36 -4.96 35.57
N PHE A 126 -21.53 -5.72 34.48
CA PHE A 126 -20.64 -6.77 34.05
C PHE A 126 -19.64 -6.26 33.03
N PHE A 127 -18.38 -6.68 33.14
CA PHE A 127 -17.28 -6.19 32.32
C PHE A 127 -16.33 -7.31 31.91
N HIS A 128 -15.62 -7.10 30.81
CA HIS A 128 -14.39 -7.82 30.51
C HIS A 128 -13.18 -7.06 31.05
N VAL A 129 -12.16 -7.79 31.49
CA VAL A 129 -10.82 -7.23 31.72
C VAL A 129 -9.95 -7.63 30.54
N ILE A 130 -9.19 -6.67 29.99
CA ILE A 130 -8.24 -6.94 28.91
C ILE A 130 -6.83 -6.68 29.41
N ARG A 131 -5.95 -7.67 29.24
CA ARG A 131 -4.55 -7.60 29.66
C ARG A 131 -3.63 -8.47 28.80
N TYR A 132 -2.32 -8.31 28.96
CA TYR A 132 -1.38 -9.27 28.40
C TYR A 132 -1.39 -10.59 29.18
N LYS A 133 -1.29 -11.70 28.45
CA LYS A 133 -1.17 -13.04 28.99
C LYS A 133 0.08 -13.16 29.85
N LYS A 134 -0.07 -13.61 31.10
CA LYS A 134 1.06 -13.82 32.02
C LYS A 134 2.13 -14.71 31.38
N GLY A 135 3.37 -14.22 31.38
CA GLY A 135 4.53 -14.93 30.80
C GLY A 135 4.74 -14.75 29.29
N SER A 136 3.85 -14.03 28.60
CA SER A 136 4.06 -13.64 27.20
C SER A 136 5.19 -12.62 27.03
N PRO A 137 5.78 -12.49 25.83
CA PRO A 137 6.78 -11.46 25.55
C PRO A 137 6.31 -10.04 25.92
N SER A 138 5.07 -9.68 25.57
CA SER A 138 4.48 -8.38 25.94
C SER A 138 4.34 -8.24 27.45
N TYR A 139 3.94 -9.30 28.16
CA TYR A 139 3.82 -9.28 29.61
C TYR A 139 5.16 -9.11 30.32
N LEU A 140 6.21 -9.77 29.85
CA LEU A 140 7.54 -9.65 30.42
C LEU A 140 8.10 -8.22 30.25
N LYS A 141 7.72 -7.54 29.17
CA LYS A 141 8.18 -6.18 28.86
C LYS A 141 7.36 -5.08 29.55
N TYR A 142 6.03 -5.21 29.54
CA TYR A 142 5.10 -4.15 29.96
C TYR A 142 4.26 -4.51 31.20
N GLY A 143 4.37 -5.73 31.70
CA GLY A 143 3.48 -6.25 32.75
C GLY A 143 2.12 -6.66 32.20
N SER A 144 1.08 -6.65 33.04
CA SER A 144 -0.29 -6.94 32.58
C SER A 144 -0.89 -5.84 31.69
N ASP A 145 -0.33 -4.63 31.72
CA ASP A 145 -0.91 -3.46 31.08
C ASP A 145 -0.64 -3.41 29.58
N LEU A 146 -1.72 -3.30 28.79
CA LEU A 146 -1.61 -3.02 27.36
C LEU A 146 -0.96 -1.65 27.14
N THR A 147 -0.11 -1.58 26.11
CA THR A 147 0.42 -0.30 25.62
C THR A 147 -0.71 0.57 25.04
N GLN A 148 -0.46 1.88 24.92
CA GLN A 148 -1.44 2.78 24.30
C GLN A 148 -1.77 2.38 22.86
N ASP A 149 -0.79 1.86 22.10
CA ASP A 149 -1.03 1.46 20.70
C ASP A 149 -1.85 0.18 20.60
N ASP A 150 -1.73 -0.73 21.57
CA ASP A 150 -2.58 -1.92 21.62
C ASP A 150 -4.01 -1.52 22.02
N TRP A 151 -4.18 -0.59 22.95
CA TRP A 151 -5.48 -0.01 23.26
C TRP A 151 -6.13 0.71 22.08
N ASP A 152 -5.36 1.50 21.33
CA ASP A 152 -5.82 2.14 20.09
C ASP A 152 -6.30 1.08 19.08
N GLY A 153 -5.57 -0.02 18.93
CA GLY A 153 -5.98 -1.14 18.08
C GLY A 153 -7.27 -1.82 18.54
N VAL A 154 -7.36 -2.14 19.84
CA VAL A 154 -8.53 -2.78 20.46
C VAL A 154 -9.77 -1.90 20.29
N THR A 155 -9.67 -0.62 20.65
CA THR A 155 -10.80 0.32 20.61
C THR A 155 -11.26 0.64 19.19
N LEU A 156 -10.35 0.67 18.21
CA LEU A 156 -10.72 0.77 16.81
C LEU A 156 -11.40 -0.51 16.31
N SER A 157 -10.80 -1.68 16.53
CA SER A 157 -11.35 -2.96 16.05
C SER A 157 -12.71 -3.29 16.66
N GLU A 158 -12.92 -2.96 17.93
CA GLU A 158 -14.16 -3.22 18.67
C GLU A 158 -15.39 -2.54 18.03
N ASN A 159 -15.19 -1.37 17.42
CA ASN A 159 -16.23 -0.53 16.85
C ASN A 159 -16.49 -0.78 15.34
N GLU A 160 -16.00 -1.90 14.77
CA GLU A 160 -16.16 -2.22 13.33
C GLU A 160 -17.30 -3.21 13.02
N TYR A 161 -17.95 -3.79 14.02
CA TYR A 161 -19.03 -4.76 13.83
C TYR A 161 -20.40 -4.17 14.19
N LEU A 162 -21.40 -4.37 13.32
CA LEU A 162 -22.80 -4.06 13.60
C LEU A 162 -23.34 -4.97 14.71
N PRO A 163 -24.24 -4.48 15.59
CA PRO A 163 -25.00 -3.23 15.50
C PRO A 163 -24.30 -1.98 16.05
N LYS A 164 -23.01 -2.05 16.42
CA LYS A 164 -22.29 -0.93 17.05
C LYS A 164 -22.11 0.22 16.07
N SER A 165 -22.04 1.44 16.61
CA SER A 165 -21.73 2.63 15.81
C SER A 165 -20.33 2.50 15.19
N TYR A 166 -20.22 2.59 13.87
CA TYR A 166 -18.92 2.56 13.19
C TYR A 166 -18.00 3.68 13.66
N ASN A 167 -16.69 3.44 13.66
CA ASN A 167 -15.71 4.53 13.75
C ASN A 167 -15.81 5.42 12.51
N LYS A 168 -15.94 6.73 12.73
CA LYS A 168 -15.86 7.73 11.65
C LYS A 168 -14.44 7.75 11.08
N HIS A 169 -14.29 8.18 9.82
CA HIS A 169 -12.98 8.30 9.17
C HIS A 169 -12.04 9.23 9.96
N GLY A 170 -12.52 10.39 10.40
CA GLY A 170 -11.74 11.35 11.19
C GLY A 170 -11.12 10.74 12.45
N ASN A 171 -11.87 9.90 13.16
CA ASN A 171 -11.39 9.26 14.39
C ASN A 171 -10.22 8.30 14.10
N ILE A 172 -10.35 7.47 13.06
CA ILE A 172 -9.31 6.53 12.66
C ILE A 172 -8.05 7.28 12.24
N ILE A 173 -8.23 8.36 11.46
CA ILE A 173 -7.13 9.24 11.03
C ILE A 173 -6.43 9.81 12.25
N HIS A 174 -7.16 10.38 13.20
CA HIS A 174 -6.60 10.96 14.42
C HIS A 174 -5.75 9.95 15.19
N VAL A 175 -6.27 8.74 15.44
CA VAL A 175 -5.55 7.69 16.16
C VAL A 175 -4.24 7.34 15.45
N ILE A 176 -4.27 7.14 14.13
CA ILE A 176 -3.05 6.78 13.38
C ILE A 176 -2.06 7.95 13.37
N LYS A 177 -2.53 9.20 13.25
CA LYS A 177 -1.67 10.39 13.36
C LYS A 177 -0.96 10.45 14.71
N GLN A 178 -1.66 10.17 15.80
CA GLN A 178 -1.06 10.12 17.14
C GLN A 178 -0.01 9.02 17.24
N GLN A 179 -0.23 7.87 16.60
CA GLN A 179 0.77 6.80 16.55
C GLN A 179 2.03 7.20 15.77
N ILE A 180 1.88 7.95 14.67
CA ILE A 180 3.03 8.53 13.94
C ILE A 180 3.77 9.53 14.84
N ALA A 181 3.04 10.46 15.49
CA ALA A 181 3.62 11.48 16.36
C ALA A 181 4.38 10.87 17.55
N ARG A 182 3.87 9.77 18.13
CA ARG A 182 4.53 9.00 19.19
C ARG A 182 5.68 8.11 18.69
N LYS A 183 5.93 8.07 17.38
CA LYS A 183 6.91 7.17 16.72
C LYS A 183 6.62 5.69 16.94
N SER A 184 5.36 5.35 17.19
CA SER A 184 4.85 3.99 17.32
C SER A 184 4.76 3.27 15.97
N ILE A 185 4.64 4.04 14.88
CA ILE A 185 4.83 3.58 13.51
C ILE A 185 5.71 4.55 12.74
N PRO A 186 6.50 4.05 11.76
CA PRO A 186 7.16 4.90 10.79
C PRO A 186 6.15 5.75 9.99
N ASN A 187 6.52 6.99 9.66
CA ASN A 187 5.74 7.85 8.77
C ASN A 187 5.97 7.45 7.30
N THR A 188 5.53 6.25 6.92
CA THR A 188 5.67 5.70 5.56
C THR A 188 4.34 5.14 5.06
N GLU A 189 4.14 5.17 3.74
CA GLU A 189 2.92 4.65 3.10
C GLU A 189 2.65 3.18 3.47
N GLU A 190 3.70 2.35 3.48
CA GLU A 190 3.61 0.93 3.83
C GLU A 190 3.21 0.72 5.30
N ALA A 191 3.84 1.45 6.23
CA ALA A 191 3.55 1.31 7.65
C ALA A 191 2.12 1.75 7.99
N ILE A 192 1.67 2.86 7.39
CA ILE A 192 0.30 3.38 7.55
C ILE A 192 -0.71 2.37 7.02
N LYS A 193 -0.52 1.85 5.81
CA LYS A 193 -1.44 0.86 5.20
C LYS A 193 -1.48 -0.43 6.02
N ALA A 194 -0.33 -0.97 6.40
CA ALA A 194 -0.24 -2.18 7.22
C ALA A 194 -0.93 -2.00 8.58
N ARG A 195 -0.80 -0.82 9.20
CA ARG A 195 -1.46 -0.50 10.47
C ARG A 195 -2.99 -0.45 10.32
N ILE A 196 -3.50 0.17 9.26
CA ILE A 196 -4.93 0.22 8.95
C ILE A 196 -5.49 -1.19 8.73
N ASP A 197 -4.79 -2.02 7.95
CA ASP A 197 -5.21 -3.40 7.68
C ASP A 197 -5.23 -4.24 8.95
N LYS A 198 -4.22 -4.07 9.80
CA LYS A 198 -4.10 -4.75 11.09
C LYS A 198 -5.25 -4.42 12.03
N TYR A 199 -5.63 -3.15 12.17
CA TYR A 199 -6.68 -2.76 13.13
C TYR A 199 -8.11 -2.92 12.59
N LEU A 200 -8.30 -2.82 11.27
CA LEU A 200 -9.61 -2.78 10.65
C LEU A 200 -9.77 -3.92 9.63
N PRO A 201 -9.59 -5.20 10.01
CA PRO A 201 -9.52 -6.31 9.06
C PRO A 201 -10.77 -6.40 8.17
N ASN A 202 -11.95 -6.14 8.72
CA ASN A 202 -13.25 -6.28 8.03
C ASN A 202 -13.68 -5.02 7.25
N ARG A 203 -12.96 -3.91 7.38
CA ARG A 203 -13.33 -2.67 6.70
C ARG A 203 -13.08 -2.80 5.19
N LYS A 204 -14.02 -2.30 4.38
CA LYS A 204 -13.91 -2.33 2.91
C LYS A 204 -12.63 -1.64 2.42
N GLY A 205 -11.94 -2.25 1.45
CA GLY A 205 -10.67 -1.76 0.91
C GLY A 205 -10.70 -0.30 0.45
N GLN A 206 -11.77 0.14 -0.22
CA GLN A 206 -11.92 1.54 -0.65
C GLN A 206 -11.94 2.53 0.53
N SER A 207 -12.55 2.15 1.65
CA SER A 207 -12.58 2.96 2.88
C SER A 207 -11.18 3.05 3.49
N LYS A 208 -10.46 1.92 3.54
CA LYS A 208 -9.06 1.87 4.00
C LYS A 208 -8.14 2.73 3.15
N SER A 209 -8.26 2.69 1.82
CA SER A 209 -7.45 3.52 0.92
C SER A 209 -7.68 5.02 1.12
N LYS A 210 -8.94 5.44 1.31
CA LYS A 210 -9.28 6.85 1.61
C LYS A 210 -8.69 7.29 2.94
N ILE A 211 -8.81 6.47 3.98
CA ILE A 211 -8.22 6.75 5.30
C ILE A 211 -6.70 6.87 5.18
N ALA A 212 -6.03 5.92 4.52
CA ALA A 212 -4.58 5.96 4.31
C ALA A 212 -4.14 7.25 3.61
N GLN A 213 -4.86 7.65 2.55
CA GLN A 213 -4.58 8.90 1.84
C GLN A 213 -4.69 10.13 2.76
N GLN A 214 -5.77 10.25 3.52
CA GLN A 214 -5.96 11.39 4.42
C GLN A 214 -4.96 11.39 5.60
N VAL A 215 -4.55 10.22 6.10
CA VAL A 215 -3.44 10.13 7.08
C VAL A 215 -2.15 10.64 6.45
N MET A 216 -1.84 10.22 5.22
CA MET A 216 -0.62 10.63 4.53
C MET A 216 -0.57 12.14 4.28
N GLU A 217 -1.66 12.71 3.77
CA GLU A 217 -1.81 14.14 3.53
C GLU A 217 -1.69 14.94 4.84
N SER A 218 -2.30 14.47 5.92
CA SER A 218 -2.34 15.20 7.19
C SER A 218 -1.12 15.01 8.09
N SER A 219 -0.22 14.10 7.73
CA SER A 219 1.03 13.80 8.46
C SER A 219 2.28 14.14 7.65
N ASP A 220 2.11 14.89 6.55
CA ASP A 220 3.17 15.23 5.59
C ASP A 220 4.01 14.01 5.21
N THR A 221 3.36 12.84 5.05
CA THR A 221 4.03 11.59 4.72
C THR A 221 4.74 11.76 3.39
N PRO A 222 6.07 11.66 3.32
CA PRO A 222 6.74 11.92 2.07
C PRO A 222 6.39 10.84 1.06
N PHE A 223 6.11 11.26 -0.17
CA PHE A 223 5.77 10.33 -1.25
C PHE A 223 6.93 9.36 -1.49
N LYS A 224 6.62 8.11 -1.83
CA LYS A 224 7.65 7.10 -2.11
C LYS A 224 8.29 7.28 -3.49
N TYR A 225 7.44 7.51 -4.50
CA TYR A 225 7.87 7.68 -5.89
C TYR A 225 7.29 8.94 -6.52
N ALA A 226 8.12 9.68 -7.27
CA ALA A 226 7.62 10.76 -8.13
C ALA A 226 7.34 10.28 -9.55
N PHE A 227 6.36 10.94 -10.14
CA PHE A 227 5.99 10.81 -11.54
C PHE A 227 6.44 12.05 -12.31
N TRP A 228 7.03 11.81 -13.47
CA TRP A 228 7.51 12.85 -14.37
C TRP A 228 6.73 12.87 -15.67
N ASN A 229 6.47 14.09 -16.12
CA ASN A 229 6.08 14.45 -17.46
C ASN A 229 6.85 15.72 -17.84
N ASP A 230 6.76 16.16 -19.09
CA ASP A 230 7.51 17.33 -19.58
C ASP A 230 7.27 18.58 -18.71
N THR A 231 6.01 18.89 -18.39
CA THR A 231 5.67 20.03 -17.53
C THR A 231 6.30 19.96 -16.14
N LYS A 232 6.34 18.77 -15.51
CA LYS A 232 6.97 18.60 -14.20
C LYS A 232 8.49 18.68 -14.29
N ILE A 233 9.08 18.16 -15.36
CA ILE A 233 10.52 18.25 -15.60
C ILE A 233 10.91 19.73 -15.74
N ASP A 234 10.17 20.49 -16.56
CA ASP A 234 10.38 21.93 -16.73
C ASP A 234 10.27 22.67 -15.37
N LEU A 235 9.23 22.38 -14.58
CA LEU A 235 9.07 22.95 -13.24
C LEU A 235 10.19 22.56 -12.28
N TRP A 236 10.67 21.31 -12.33
CA TRP A 236 11.78 20.87 -11.49
C TRP A 236 13.08 21.58 -11.86
N VAL A 237 13.35 21.72 -13.16
CA VAL A 237 14.48 22.49 -13.68
C VAL A 237 14.42 23.94 -13.17
N ASP A 238 13.26 24.58 -13.21
CA ASP A 238 13.09 25.96 -12.73
C ASP A 238 13.28 26.11 -11.22
N ASN A 239 12.87 25.10 -10.44
CA ASN A 239 12.88 25.17 -8.98
C ASN A 239 14.19 24.68 -8.34
N HIS A 240 14.94 23.79 -9.00
CA HIS A 240 16.06 23.07 -8.37
C HIS A 240 17.41 23.27 -9.05
N LEU A 241 17.44 23.63 -10.34
CA LEU A 241 18.70 23.93 -11.01
C LEU A 241 18.97 25.43 -10.88
N ASP A 242 20.10 25.74 -10.24
CA ASP A 242 20.56 27.11 -10.05
C ASP A 242 20.65 27.85 -11.39
N SER A 243 20.45 29.17 -11.37
CA SER A 243 20.34 29.99 -12.60
C SER A 243 21.59 29.93 -13.50
N ASP A 244 22.73 29.58 -12.92
CA ASP A 244 24.02 29.41 -13.59
C ASP A 244 24.20 28.03 -14.25
N ILE A 245 23.41 27.03 -13.84
CA ILE A 245 23.43 25.69 -14.47
C ILE A 245 22.52 25.73 -15.70
N PRO A 246 22.98 25.28 -16.88
CA PRO A 246 22.15 25.33 -18.07
C PRO A 246 20.86 24.51 -17.90
N LYS A 247 19.71 25.20 -17.91
CA LYS A 247 18.38 24.59 -17.81
C LYS A 247 18.20 23.55 -18.91
N TYR A 248 17.69 22.38 -18.55
CA TYR A 248 17.34 21.39 -19.56
C TYR A 248 16.04 21.79 -20.24
N VAL A 249 15.98 21.59 -21.55
CA VAL A 249 14.77 21.78 -22.35
C VAL A 249 14.24 20.43 -22.81
N SER A 250 12.93 20.29 -22.84
CA SER A 250 12.22 19.06 -23.20
C SER A 250 11.38 19.27 -24.49
N GLY A 251 10.79 18.18 -25.01
CA GLY A 251 9.86 18.27 -26.15
C GLY A 251 10.50 18.57 -27.52
N GLY A 252 11.81 18.35 -27.69
CA GLY A 252 12.52 18.62 -28.95
C GLY A 252 12.78 20.10 -29.20
N LYS A 253 12.93 20.88 -28.13
CA LYS A 253 13.30 22.30 -28.16
C LYS A 253 14.82 22.49 -28.24
N TRP A 254 15.25 23.64 -28.73
CA TRP A 254 16.67 23.99 -28.83
C TRP A 254 17.23 24.47 -27.49
N ASP A 255 18.36 23.93 -27.07
CA ASP A 255 19.13 24.36 -25.90
C ASP A 255 20.32 25.19 -26.39
N GLU A 256 20.21 26.52 -26.30
CA GLU A 256 21.26 27.44 -26.78
C GLU A 256 22.59 27.26 -26.06
N LYS A 257 22.57 26.96 -24.75
CA LYS A 257 23.79 26.83 -23.95
C LYS A 257 24.57 25.55 -24.29
N ARG A 258 23.87 24.48 -24.67
CA ARG A 258 24.49 23.19 -25.04
C ARG A 258 24.64 22.99 -26.53
N GLU A 259 24.03 23.84 -27.35
CA GLU A 259 23.91 23.68 -28.80
C GLU A 259 23.34 22.31 -29.20
N MET A 260 22.29 21.89 -28.50
CA MET A 260 21.66 20.58 -28.68
C MET A 260 20.13 20.65 -28.62
N TRP A 261 19.46 19.72 -29.29
CA TRP A 261 18.01 19.55 -29.16
C TRP A 261 17.67 18.67 -27.95
N GLY A 262 16.89 19.20 -27.01
CA GLY A 262 16.58 18.55 -25.74
C GLY A 262 15.27 17.75 -25.77
N TYR A 263 15.32 16.53 -25.21
CA TYR A 263 14.19 15.61 -25.13
C TYR A 263 14.05 15.02 -23.71
N SER A 264 12.84 14.57 -23.42
CA SER A 264 12.48 13.72 -22.27
C SER A 264 11.93 12.41 -22.82
N SER A 265 12.24 11.29 -22.18
CA SER A 265 11.70 10.00 -22.61
C SER A 265 11.50 9.02 -21.47
N SER A 266 10.40 8.27 -21.55
CA SER A 266 10.29 7.00 -20.83
C SER A 266 11.05 5.89 -21.55
N ILE A 267 11.30 4.74 -20.88
CA ILE A 267 11.93 3.54 -21.47
C ILE A 267 11.32 3.24 -22.84
N ASN A 268 10.02 2.93 -22.88
CA ASN A 268 9.35 2.53 -24.12
C ASN A 268 9.29 3.63 -25.20
N GLY A 269 9.63 4.87 -24.87
CA GLY A 269 9.68 6.00 -25.81
C GLY A 269 11.07 6.22 -26.42
N LEU A 270 12.12 5.56 -25.93
CA LEU A 270 13.50 5.91 -26.26
C LEU A 270 13.84 5.66 -27.72
N SER A 271 13.38 4.53 -28.29
CA SER A 271 13.51 4.26 -29.73
C SER A 271 12.91 5.36 -30.63
N ARG A 272 11.73 5.88 -30.26
CA ARG A 272 11.08 7.00 -30.95
C ARG A 272 11.91 8.27 -30.83
N THR A 273 12.37 8.59 -29.62
CA THR A 273 13.21 9.77 -29.35
C THR A 273 14.52 9.71 -30.13
N TYR A 274 15.15 8.53 -30.21
CA TYR A 274 16.35 8.31 -31.00
C TYR A 274 16.11 8.55 -32.50
N GLY A 275 14.98 8.05 -33.04
CA GLY A 275 14.57 8.34 -34.42
C GLY A 275 14.33 9.84 -34.69
N GLN A 276 13.74 10.57 -33.73
CA GLN A 276 13.57 12.02 -33.83
C GLN A 276 14.92 12.76 -33.81
N ALA A 277 15.86 12.32 -32.96
CA ALA A 277 17.19 12.89 -32.88
C ALA A 277 17.97 12.72 -34.20
N ILE A 278 17.85 11.58 -34.88
CA ILE A 278 18.43 11.37 -36.21
C ILE A 278 17.85 12.38 -37.20
N ARG A 279 16.52 12.54 -37.23
CA ARG A 279 15.87 13.49 -38.15
C ARG A 279 16.32 14.92 -37.88
N LYS A 280 16.40 15.33 -36.61
CA LYS A 280 16.89 16.66 -36.24
C LYS A 280 18.35 16.87 -36.61
N TYR A 281 19.21 15.90 -36.34
CA TYR A 281 20.61 15.96 -36.75
C TYR A 281 20.75 16.09 -38.27
N ALA A 282 19.96 15.34 -39.04
CA ALA A 282 19.95 15.45 -40.50
C ALA A 282 19.46 16.83 -40.98
N GLN A 283 18.53 17.46 -40.26
CA GLN A 283 18.00 18.79 -40.60
C GLN A 283 18.93 19.93 -40.21
N THR A 284 19.63 19.84 -39.08
CA THR A 284 20.33 20.99 -38.48
C THR A 284 21.83 20.78 -38.28
N GLY A 285 22.34 19.56 -38.41
CA GLY A 285 23.73 19.21 -38.11
C GLY A 285 24.07 19.15 -36.62
N PHE A 286 23.12 19.46 -35.73
CA PHE A 286 23.33 19.52 -34.28
C PHE A 286 22.81 18.27 -33.57
N LYS A 287 23.53 17.83 -32.54
CA LYS A 287 23.17 16.66 -31.74
C LYS A 287 21.96 16.95 -30.84
N SER A 288 21.37 15.88 -30.32
CA SER A 288 20.28 15.92 -29.36
C SER A 288 20.70 15.31 -28.03
N TYR A 289 19.99 15.64 -26.95
CA TYR A 289 20.11 14.95 -25.67
C TYR A 289 18.75 14.48 -25.15
N VAL A 290 18.77 13.49 -24.26
CA VAL A 290 17.58 12.96 -23.59
C VAL A 290 17.78 12.87 -22.08
N ILE A 291 16.74 13.25 -21.34
CA ILE A 291 16.57 12.95 -19.93
C ILE A 291 15.58 11.80 -19.79
N LEU A 292 15.99 10.76 -19.08
CA LEU A 292 15.15 9.59 -18.87
C LEU A 292 14.27 9.74 -17.63
N HIS A 293 13.06 9.22 -17.71
CA HIS A 293 12.20 9.00 -16.56
C HIS A 293 11.51 7.64 -16.66
N PHE A 294 11.06 7.09 -15.54
CA PHE A 294 10.59 5.71 -15.46
C PHE A 294 9.19 5.63 -14.87
N GLY A 295 8.42 4.61 -15.23
CA GLY A 295 7.17 4.29 -14.53
C GLY A 295 7.45 3.69 -13.15
N ASN A 296 6.41 3.59 -12.30
CA ASN A 296 6.53 3.06 -10.94
C ASN A 296 7.30 1.72 -10.88
N PRO A 297 8.22 1.58 -9.91
CA PRO A 297 8.85 0.31 -9.63
C PRO A 297 7.83 -0.66 -9.04
N SER A 298 8.08 -1.94 -9.26
CA SER A 298 7.35 -3.02 -8.61
C SER A 298 8.34 -3.89 -7.84
N ALA A 299 7.84 -4.75 -6.94
CA ALA A 299 8.70 -5.72 -6.25
C ALA A 299 9.49 -6.62 -7.24
N ARG A 300 8.92 -6.87 -8.43
CA ARG A 300 9.58 -7.66 -9.49
C ARG A 300 10.56 -6.84 -10.33
N VAL A 301 10.30 -5.55 -10.52
CA VAL A 301 11.15 -4.65 -11.32
C VAL A 301 11.43 -3.38 -10.52
N PRO A 302 12.45 -3.41 -9.64
CA PRO A 302 12.89 -2.26 -8.87
C PRO A 302 13.36 -1.10 -9.77
N MET A 303 13.44 0.11 -9.19
CA MET A 303 13.85 1.30 -9.94
C MET A 303 15.26 1.16 -10.55
N ILE A 304 16.19 0.51 -9.84
CA ILE A 304 17.53 0.26 -10.36
C ILE A 304 17.51 -0.61 -11.61
N SER A 305 16.67 -1.66 -11.64
CA SER A 305 16.50 -2.51 -12.82
C SER A 305 15.90 -1.74 -13.98
N LYS A 306 14.93 -0.85 -13.73
CA LYS A 306 14.38 0.03 -14.78
C LYS A 306 15.45 0.95 -15.37
N ARG A 307 16.28 1.56 -14.52
CA ARG A 307 17.41 2.40 -14.95
C ARG A 307 18.38 1.61 -15.82
N LEU A 308 18.75 0.39 -15.41
CA LEU A 308 19.61 -0.50 -16.19
C LEU A 308 18.99 -0.85 -17.56
N ASN A 309 17.70 -1.19 -17.60
CA ASN A 309 17.01 -1.48 -18.86
C ASN A 309 17.00 -0.28 -19.81
N GLY A 310 16.85 0.95 -19.29
CA GLY A 310 16.95 2.17 -20.10
C GLY A 310 18.35 2.40 -20.68
N ILE A 311 19.40 2.06 -19.92
CA ILE A 311 20.79 2.08 -20.41
C ILE A 311 20.99 1.03 -21.49
N GLU A 312 20.48 -0.18 -21.28
CA GLU A 312 20.57 -1.29 -22.24
C GLU A 312 19.85 -0.95 -23.54
N GLU A 313 18.62 -0.44 -23.49
CA GLU A 313 17.89 0.00 -24.69
C GLU A 313 18.65 1.07 -25.46
N TYR A 314 19.21 2.07 -24.77
CA TYR A 314 20.03 3.10 -25.40
C TYR A 314 21.27 2.51 -26.11
N CYS A 315 21.98 1.60 -25.44
CA CYS A 315 23.17 0.95 -25.99
C CYS A 315 22.81 0.09 -27.21
N THR A 316 21.73 -0.71 -27.12
CA THR A 316 21.24 -1.54 -28.21
C THR A 316 20.89 -0.71 -29.44
N LEU A 317 20.13 0.38 -29.27
CA LEU A 317 19.81 1.30 -30.37
C LEU A 317 21.08 1.85 -31.03
N ARG A 318 22.08 2.28 -30.24
CA ARG A 318 23.35 2.75 -30.82
C ARG A 318 24.08 1.67 -31.61
N SER A 319 24.11 0.44 -31.11
CA SER A 319 24.79 -0.68 -31.77
C SER A 319 24.06 -1.11 -33.05
N GLU A 320 22.73 -1.18 -33.03
CA GLU A 320 21.90 -1.49 -34.19
C GLU A 320 22.08 -0.47 -35.32
N TYR A 321 22.00 0.82 -34.99
CA TYR A 321 22.23 1.87 -35.98
C TYR A 321 23.67 1.87 -36.46
N ALA A 322 24.65 1.65 -35.58
CA ALA A 322 26.03 1.56 -35.99
C ALA A 322 26.30 0.41 -36.97
N GLU A 323 25.58 -0.69 -36.80
CA GLU A 323 25.63 -1.84 -37.70
C GLU A 323 25.04 -1.51 -39.07
N VAL A 324 23.86 -0.89 -39.12
CA VAL A 324 23.20 -0.49 -40.36
C VAL A 324 24.02 0.53 -41.16
N TYR A 325 24.63 1.52 -40.49
CA TYR A 325 25.34 2.62 -41.15
C TYR A 325 26.86 2.39 -41.24
N GLY A 326 27.38 1.26 -40.74
CA GLY A 326 28.81 0.92 -40.75
C GLY A 326 29.71 1.80 -39.86
N LYS A 327 29.14 2.77 -39.12
CA LYS A 327 29.84 3.69 -38.22
C LYS A 327 28.96 4.03 -37.02
N ASN A 328 29.58 4.34 -35.89
CA ASN A 328 28.86 4.75 -34.68
C ASN A 328 28.03 6.02 -34.96
N VAL A 329 26.72 5.92 -34.82
CA VAL A 329 25.79 7.05 -34.96
C VAL A 329 25.53 7.61 -33.56
N GLU A 330 26.23 8.67 -33.20
CA GLU A 330 26.03 9.34 -31.90
C GLU A 330 25.32 10.68 -32.07
N VAL A 331 24.01 10.59 -32.33
CA VAL A 331 23.14 11.77 -32.53
C VAL A 331 22.30 12.14 -31.30
N LEU A 332 22.15 11.22 -30.35
CA LEU A 332 21.43 11.42 -29.10
C LEU A 332 22.36 11.10 -27.92
N LYS A 333 22.42 11.97 -26.91
CA LYS A 333 23.18 11.77 -25.67
C LYS A 333 22.25 11.60 -24.47
N VAL A 334 22.43 10.57 -23.66
CA VAL A 334 21.72 10.43 -22.37
C VAL A 334 22.39 11.33 -21.32
N MET A 335 21.62 12.26 -20.74
CA MET A 335 22.13 13.16 -19.69
C MET A 335 22.05 12.55 -18.29
N GLY A 336 21.11 11.63 -18.08
CA GLY A 336 20.83 11.02 -16.80
C GLY A 336 19.35 10.65 -16.70
N ALA A 337 18.94 10.30 -15.48
CA ALA A 337 17.55 10.07 -15.16
C ALA A 337 17.02 11.11 -14.17
N MET A 338 15.73 11.43 -14.24
CA MET A 338 15.09 12.23 -13.21
C MET A 338 15.15 11.52 -11.84
N PRO A 339 15.32 12.25 -10.73
CA PRO A 339 15.17 11.69 -9.40
C PRO A 339 13.72 11.22 -9.20
N GLN A 340 13.52 10.00 -8.72
CA GLN A 340 12.19 9.39 -8.63
C GLN A 340 11.94 8.65 -7.33
N VAL A 341 12.99 8.22 -6.63
CA VAL A 341 12.89 7.52 -5.36
C VAL A 341 13.21 8.52 -4.26
N ASN A 342 12.17 8.95 -3.55
CA ASN A 342 12.35 9.84 -2.43
C ASN A 342 12.76 9.07 -1.18
N MET A 343 12.20 7.87 -0.97
CA MET A 343 12.55 6.97 0.13
C MET A 343 12.72 5.51 -0.32
N ASP A 344 13.65 4.79 0.32
CA ASP A 344 13.73 3.32 0.23
C ASP A 344 12.70 2.65 1.15
N SER A 345 12.74 1.31 1.21
CA SER A 345 11.87 0.51 2.09
C SER A 345 12.07 0.80 3.59
N ASP A 346 13.21 1.38 3.96
CA ASP A 346 13.60 1.65 5.34
C ASP A 346 13.38 3.13 5.71
N GLY A 347 12.86 3.94 4.79
CA GLY A 347 12.55 5.35 4.99
C GLY A 347 13.75 6.29 4.80
N ASN A 348 14.86 5.82 4.21
CA ASN A 348 16.01 6.67 3.95
C ASN A 348 15.88 7.38 2.60
N LYS A 349 16.37 8.62 2.51
CA LYS A 349 16.42 9.35 1.25
C LYS A 349 17.37 8.68 0.26
N VAL A 350 16.89 8.41 -0.96
CA VAL A 350 17.65 7.65 -1.96
C VAL A 350 18.22 8.56 -3.04
N ASP A 351 17.37 9.19 -3.84
CA ASP A 351 17.84 10.05 -4.92
C ASP A 351 18.14 11.45 -4.38
N LYS A 352 19.19 12.08 -4.90
CA LYS A 352 19.45 13.50 -4.72
C LYS A 352 18.53 14.29 -5.67
N TRP A 353 17.77 15.23 -5.13
CA TRP A 353 16.72 15.94 -5.87
C TRP A 353 17.18 17.26 -6.50
N ASP A 354 18.42 17.64 -6.28
CA ASP A 354 19.10 18.82 -6.83
C ASP A 354 19.84 18.52 -8.14
N CYS A 355 19.92 17.26 -8.56
CA CYS A 355 20.59 16.86 -9.78
C CYS A 355 19.91 15.68 -10.48
N LEU A 356 20.28 15.44 -11.74
CA LEU A 356 19.92 14.20 -12.42
C LEU A 356 20.65 13.03 -11.78
N VAL A 357 19.96 11.89 -11.67
CA VAL A 357 20.59 10.63 -11.30
C VAL A 357 21.53 10.23 -12.42
N GLU A 358 22.82 10.14 -12.09
CA GLU A 358 23.86 9.74 -13.02
C GLU A 358 23.65 8.29 -13.46
N LEU A 359 23.61 8.09 -14.78
CA LEU A 359 23.54 6.76 -15.39
C LEU A 359 24.91 6.43 -15.97
N LYS A 360 25.54 5.35 -15.46
CA LYS A 360 26.83 4.87 -15.97
C LYS A 360 26.62 4.20 -17.32
N ILE A 361 26.67 4.98 -18.40
CA ILE A 361 26.55 4.47 -19.76
C ILE A 361 27.85 3.72 -20.14
N PRO A 362 27.79 2.43 -20.48
CA PRO A 362 28.95 1.68 -20.95
C PRO A 362 29.58 2.32 -22.18
N LYS A 363 30.89 2.11 -22.36
CA LYS A 363 31.56 2.47 -23.62
C LYS A 363 30.88 1.71 -24.76
N PHE A 364 30.67 2.41 -25.88
CA PHE A 364 30.08 1.84 -27.08
C PHE A 364 30.81 0.56 -27.50
N LYS A 365 30.03 -0.47 -27.81
CA LYS A 365 30.49 -1.72 -28.42
C LYS A 365 29.62 -2.01 -29.64
N ARG A 366 30.23 -2.47 -30.73
CA ARG A 366 29.46 -3.00 -31.86
C ARG A 366 28.73 -4.28 -31.42
N LEU A 367 27.63 -4.59 -32.09
CA LEU A 367 26.98 -5.90 -31.93
C LEU A 367 27.99 -6.98 -32.28
N ASP A 368 28.13 -7.97 -31.41
CA ASP A 368 28.90 -9.17 -31.70
C ASP A 368 28.05 -10.07 -32.60
N LYS A 369 28.48 -10.23 -33.86
CA LYS A 369 27.78 -11.06 -34.86
C LYS A 369 28.17 -12.54 -34.74
N SER A 370 28.35 -13.08 -33.54
CA SER A 370 28.42 -14.52 -33.33
C SER A 370 27.02 -15.17 -33.36
N LEU A 371 26.25 -14.86 -34.40
CA LEU A 371 25.08 -15.64 -34.80
C LEU A 371 25.44 -16.25 -36.16
N SER A 372 26.05 -17.42 -36.13
CA SER A 372 26.06 -18.31 -37.29
C SER A 372 24.62 -18.74 -37.52
N TYR A 373 23.99 -18.20 -38.55
CA TYR A 373 22.87 -18.90 -39.16
C TYR A 373 23.44 -20.16 -39.77
N GLU A 374 23.31 -21.30 -39.09
CA GLU A 374 23.18 -22.54 -39.84
C GLU A 374 21.90 -22.38 -40.64
N ASP A 375 22.03 -22.40 -41.98
CA ASP A 375 20.91 -22.57 -42.90
C ASP A 375 20.20 -23.87 -42.53
N THR A 376 19.32 -23.80 -41.53
CA THR A 376 18.50 -24.93 -41.16
C THR A 376 17.49 -25.04 -42.28
N PRO A 377 17.52 -26.10 -43.11
CA PRO A 377 16.59 -26.22 -44.22
C PRO A 377 15.18 -26.10 -43.66
N VAL A 378 14.45 -25.09 -44.12
CA VAL A 378 13.06 -24.85 -43.71
C VAL A 378 12.31 -26.16 -43.92
N SER A 379 11.74 -26.70 -42.84
CA SER A 379 11.01 -27.96 -42.89
C SER A 379 10.01 -27.91 -44.06
N PRO A 380 9.94 -28.95 -44.90
CA PRO A 380 9.05 -28.97 -46.06
C PRO A 380 7.60 -28.59 -45.72
N ALA A 381 7.14 -28.90 -44.50
CA ALA A 381 5.81 -28.56 -44.02
C ALA A 381 5.57 -27.05 -43.83
N VAL A 382 6.60 -26.29 -43.44
CA VAL A 382 6.53 -24.82 -43.30
C VAL A 382 6.54 -24.16 -44.68
N LYS A 383 7.34 -24.68 -45.60
CA LYS A 383 7.38 -24.23 -46.99
C LYS A 383 6.02 -24.46 -47.69
N TYR A 384 5.42 -25.64 -47.50
CA TYR A 384 4.09 -25.97 -48.01
C TYR A 384 2.98 -25.02 -47.50
N LYS A 385 3.00 -24.64 -46.21
CA LYS A 385 2.01 -23.68 -45.66
C LYS A 385 2.18 -22.25 -46.17
N ILE A 386 3.42 -21.86 -46.48
CA ILE A 386 3.71 -20.55 -47.10
C ILE A 386 3.23 -20.56 -48.55
N ASP A 387 3.53 -21.62 -49.30
CA ASP A 387 3.10 -21.76 -50.69
C ASP A 387 1.57 -21.90 -50.84
N GLU A 388 0.89 -22.56 -49.90
CA GLU A 388 -0.57 -22.60 -49.80
C GLU A 388 -1.17 -21.21 -49.53
N LYS A 389 -0.61 -20.44 -48.60
CA LYS A 389 -1.06 -19.06 -48.31
C LYS A 389 -0.78 -18.08 -49.44
N LEU A 390 0.27 -18.32 -50.22
CA LEU A 390 0.62 -17.54 -51.40
C LEU A 390 -0.15 -17.97 -52.65
N GLY A 391 -1.00 -19.00 -52.56
CA GLY A 391 -1.82 -19.49 -53.68
C GLY A 391 -1.01 -20.22 -54.76
N LEU A 392 0.18 -20.70 -54.41
CA LEU A 392 1.15 -21.29 -55.35
C LEU A 392 1.02 -22.83 -55.45
N LEU A 393 0.10 -23.44 -54.70
CA LEU A 393 -0.20 -24.87 -54.80
C LEU A 393 -1.61 -25.10 -55.38
N PRO A 394 -1.78 -26.03 -56.32
CA PRO A 394 -3.09 -26.35 -56.87
C PRO A 394 -3.96 -27.03 -55.79
N ASN A 395 -5.11 -26.42 -55.51
CA ASN A 395 -6.16 -26.92 -54.61
C ASN A 395 -6.38 -28.42 -54.76
N ASN A 396 -5.88 -29.23 -53.84
CA ASN A 396 -6.37 -30.60 -53.62
C ASN A 396 -6.17 -30.95 -52.14
N GLY A 397 -7.30 -31.02 -51.42
CA GLY A 397 -7.34 -31.29 -49.99
C GLY A 397 -6.68 -32.61 -49.61
N TYR A 398 -5.92 -32.58 -48.52
CA TYR A 398 -5.35 -33.79 -47.93
C TYR A 398 -6.21 -34.31 -46.80
N ASN A 399 -6.47 -35.62 -46.87
CA ASN A 399 -7.19 -36.40 -45.87
C ASN A 399 -6.29 -36.59 -44.63
N THR A 400 -6.74 -36.09 -43.49
CA THR A 400 -6.02 -36.09 -42.20
C THR A 400 -5.58 -37.49 -41.75
N SER A 401 -6.23 -38.55 -42.23
CA SER A 401 -5.90 -39.94 -41.90
C SER A 401 -4.56 -40.43 -42.46
N GLU A 402 -4.06 -39.87 -43.58
CA GLU A 402 -2.75 -40.28 -44.14
C GLU A 402 -1.56 -39.64 -43.41
N LEU A 403 -1.75 -38.43 -42.88
CA LEU A 403 -0.71 -37.69 -42.15
C LEU A 403 -0.43 -38.34 -40.78
N GLU A 404 -1.46 -38.87 -40.13
CA GLU A 404 -1.36 -39.62 -38.87
C GLU A 404 -0.64 -40.96 -39.06
N ARG A 405 -0.90 -41.68 -40.16
CA ARG A 405 -0.27 -42.98 -40.45
C ARG A 405 1.25 -42.90 -40.63
N LYS A 406 1.78 -41.71 -40.93
CA LYS A 406 3.22 -41.42 -41.07
C LYS A 406 3.87 -40.89 -39.78
N GLY A 407 3.14 -40.81 -38.66
CA GLY A 407 3.68 -40.48 -37.34
C GLY A 407 4.11 -39.02 -37.15
N LEU A 408 3.53 -38.09 -37.91
CA LEU A 408 3.90 -36.66 -37.86
C LEU A 408 3.13 -35.92 -36.75
N GLU A 409 3.85 -35.13 -35.94
CA GLU A 409 3.29 -34.29 -34.88
C GLU A 409 2.72 -32.98 -35.46
N VAL A 410 1.55 -32.56 -34.97
CA VAL A 410 0.91 -31.31 -35.39
C VAL A 410 0.96 -30.31 -34.24
N ALA A 411 1.42 -29.08 -34.54
CA ALA A 411 1.40 -27.97 -33.59
C ALA A 411 -0.04 -27.45 -33.41
N ASP A 412 -0.50 -27.37 -32.17
CA ASP A 412 -1.78 -26.76 -31.86
C ASP A 412 -1.74 -25.23 -32.02
N ARG A 413 -2.89 -24.56 -31.84
CA ARG A 413 -3.04 -23.10 -32.00
C ARG A 413 -2.19 -22.28 -31.01
N THR A 414 -1.55 -22.91 -30.04
CA THR A 414 -0.61 -22.29 -29.09
C THR A 414 0.86 -22.56 -29.43
N GLY A 415 1.12 -23.26 -30.53
CA GLY A 415 2.48 -23.60 -30.99
C GLY A 415 3.08 -24.81 -30.29
N ARG A 416 2.30 -25.59 -29.53
CA ARG A 416 2.79 -26.82 -28.89
C ARG A 416 2.54 -28.03 -29.79
N LEU A 417 3.60 -28.80 -30.06
CA LEU A 417 3.51 -30.07 -30.79
C LEU A 417 2.79 -31.12 -29.92
N LYS A 418 1.72 -31.72 -30.45
CA LYS A 418 1.06 -32.89 -29.85
C LYS A 418 1.18 -34.10 -30.76
N LYS A 419 1.52 -35.25 -30.16
CA LYS A 419 1.26 -36.57 -30.77
C LYS A 419 -0.24 -36.86 -30.68
N LEU A 420 -0.83 -37.20 -31.81
CA LEU A 420 -2.22 -37.67 -31.87
C LEU A 420 -2.22 -39.13 -31.41
N GLN A 421 -2.90 -39.42 -30.31
CA GLN A 421 -3.27 -40.78 -29.89
C GLN A 421 -4.80 -40.84 -29.87
N TYR A 422 -5.38 -41.81 -30.56
CA TYR A 422 -6.83 -42.06 -30.50
C TYR A 422 -7.18 -42.96 -29.32
N ALA A 423 -8.37 -42.73 -28.76
CA ALA A 423 -9.07 -43.65 -27.87
C ALA A 423 -9.69 -44.81 -28.66
#